data_AF-A0A936SIT1-F1
#
_entry.id   AF-A0A936SIT1-F1
#
_cell.length_a   1.000
_cell.length_b   1.000
_cell.length_c   1.000
_cell.angle_alpha   90.00
_cell.angle_beta   90.00
_cell.angle_gamma   90.00
#
_symmetry.space_group_name_H-M   'P 1'
#
loop_
_entity.id
_entity.type
_entity.pdbx_description
1 polymer ?
#
loop_
_entity_poly.entity_id
_entity_poly.type
_entity_poly.pdbx_seq_one_letter_code
_entity_poly.pdbx_strand_id
1 'polypeptide(L)'
;MRQELRLEELNAKHAKDPNGYVRAIDFAFAYAWGKDKDNTIEYLNKAYDERERQLLELKVTKRWDFVRDDPRFKELVRRVGIPE
;
A
#
# COMPACT_ATOMS: atom_id res chain seq x y z
N MET A 1 15.14 -10.61 4.70
CA MET A 1 14.86 -9.53 3.73
C MET A 1 13.78 -10.02 2.79
N ARG A 2 12.54 -9.54 2.93
CA ARG A 2 11.51 -9.79 1.91
C ARG A 2 11.90 -8.90 0.71
N GLN A 3 12.08 -9.47 -0.47
CA GLN A 3 12.44 -8.70 -1.68
C GLN A 3 11.45 -7.55 -1.85
N GLU A 4 11.93 -6.31 -1.82
CA GLU A 4 11.14 -5.14 -2.18
C GLU A 4 11.09 -5.08 -3.71
N LEU A 5 9.92 -5.41 -4.27
CA LEU A 5 9.71 -5.31 -5.72
C LEU A 5 9.58 -3.84 -6.12
N ARG A 6 10.27 -3.44 -7.20
CA ARG A 6 10.15 -2.07 -7.74
C ARG A 6 8.82 -1.90 -8.48
N LEU A 7 8.35 -0.66 -8.59
CA LEU A 7 7.12 -0.34 -9.33
C LEU A 7 7.15 -0.89 -10.77
N GLU A 8 8.30 -0.79 -11.44
CA GLU A 8 8.53 -1.33 -12.78
C GLU A 8 8.34 -2.86 -12.84
N GLU A 9 8.81 -3.58 -11.82
CA GLU A 9 8.70 -5.04 -11.75
C GLU A 9 7.26 -5.49 -11.50
N LEU A 10 6.50 -4.74 -10.70
CA LEU A 10 5.08 -5.00 -10.46
C LEU A 10 4.26 -4.76 -11.72
N ASN A 11 4.53 -3.65 -12.42
CA ASN A 11 3.90 -3.35 -13.70
C ASN A 11 4.24 -4.41 -14.77
N ALA A 12 5.50 -4.84 -14.84
CA ALA A 12 5.91 -5.89 -15.78
C ALA A 12 5.26 -7.24 -15.46
N LYS A 13 5.11 -7.61 -14.18
CA LYS A 13 4.38 -8.81 -13.77
C LYS A 13 2.92 -8.77 -14.19
N HIS A 14 2.24 -7.66 -13.90
CA HIS A 14 0.84 -7.46 -14.29
C HIS A 14 0.66 -7.42 -15.82
N ALA A 15 1.61 -6.84 -16.56
CA ALA A 15 1.56 -6.81 -18.02
C ALA A 15 1.82 -8.17 -18.68
N LYS A 16 2.72 -8.98 -18.10
CA LYS A 16 3.08 -10.30 -18.62
C LYS A 16 1.98 -11.34 -18.39
N ASP A 17 1.24 -11.20 -17.30
CA ASP A 17 0.08 -12.02 -17.01
C ASP A 17 -1.04 -11.11 -16.50
N PRO A 18 -1.93 -10.62 -17.38
CA PRO A 18 -3.06 -9.79 -16.99
C PRO A 18 -4.04 -10.49 -16.05
N ASN A 19 -4.03 -11.82 -16.01
CA ASN A 19 -4.78 -12.62 -15.04
C ASN A 19 -3.94 -12.95 -13.79
N GLY A 20 -2.65 -12.64 -13.83
CA GLY A 20 -1.68 -12.77 -12.76
C GLY A 20 -1.90 -11.66 -11.75
N TYR A 21 -2.74 -11.97 -10.76
CA TYR A 21 -3.07 -11.05 -9.68
C TYR A 21 -1.81 -10.61 -8.90
N VAL A 22 -1.56 -9.30 -8.88
CA VAL A 22 -0.55 -8.66 -8.03
C VAL A 22 -1.28 -7.91 -6.92
N ARG A 23 -0.93 -8.19 -5.67
CA ARG A 23 -1.62 -7.62 -4.50
C ARG A 23 -1.46 -6.11 -4.47
N ALA A 24 -2.52 -5.39 -4.16
CA ALA A 24 -2.50 -3.93 -4.09
C ALA A 24 -1.48 -3.41 -3.07
N ILE A 25 -1.24 -4.15 -1.98
CA ILE A 25 -0.23 -3.78 -0.99
C ILE A 25 1.19 -3.72 -1.55
N ASP A 26 1.52 -4.55 -2.54
CA ASP A 26 2.86 -4.55 -3.16
C ASP A 26 3.06 -3.26 -3.96
N PHE A 27 2.01 -2.77 -4.63
CA PHE A 27 2.03 -1.44 -5.26
C PHE A 27 2.11 -0.31 -4.24
N ALA A 28 1.35 -0.37 -3.15
CA ALA A 28 1.43 0.63 -2.08
C ALA A 28 2.86 0.74 -1.52
N PHE A 29 3.54 -0.40 -1.36
CA PHE A 29 4.94 -0.45 -0.94
C PHE A 29 5.89 0.19 -1.95
N ALA A 30 5.67 -0.04 -3.24
CA ALA A 30 6.49 0.51 -4.32
C ALA A 30 6.31 2.03 -4.46
N TYR A 31 5.08 2.54 -4.44
CA TYR A 31 4.81 3.98 -4.48
C TYR A 31 5.35 4.70 -3.24
N ALA A 32 5.27 4.06 -2.07
CA ALA A 32 5.83 4.62 -0.85
C ALA A 32 7.35 4.77 -0.90
N TRP A 33 8.05 3.87 -1.60
CA TRP A 33 9.50 4.00 -1.82
C TRP A 33 9.83 5.29 -2.60
N GLY A 34 9.02 5.62 -3.60
CA GLY A 34 9.12 6.87 -4.37
C GLY A 34 8.52 8.10 -3.66
N LYS A 35 7.98 7.94 -2.45
CA LYS A 35 7.20 8.97 -1.72
C LYS A 35 6.05 9.57 -2.54
N ASP A 36 5.49 8.79 -3.47
CA ASP A 36 4.29 9.17 -4.20
C ASP A 36 3.07 9.00 -3.29
N LYS A 37 2.66 10.10 -2.66
CA LYS A 37 1.60 10.12 -1.66
C LYS A 37 0.25 9.67 -2.21
N ASP A 38 -0.12 10.15 -3.40
CA ASP A 38 -1.45 9.91 -3.95
C ASP A 38 -1.62 8.44 -4.34
N ASN A 39 -0.66 7.89 -5.09
CA ASN A 39 -0.71 6.49 -5.46
C ASN A 39 -0.52 5.55 -4.24
N THR A 40 0.29 5.93 -3.25
CA THR A 40 0.42 5.14 -2.02
C THR A 40 -0.94 5.00 -1.32
N ILE A 41 -1.65 6.11 -1.11
CA ILE A 41 -2.94 6.09 -0.43
C ILE A 41 -4.00 5.37 -1.26
N GLU A 42 -4.02 5.55 -2.58
CA GLU A 42 -4.93 4.83 -3.47
C GLU A 42 -4.75 3.31 -3.33
N TYR A 43 -3.53 2.81 -3.42
CA TYR A 43 -3.27 1.39 -3.33
C TYR A 43 -3.41 0.82 -1.92
N LEU A 44 -3.23 1.62 -0.88
CA LEU A 44 -3.59 1.23 0.49
C LEU A 44 -5.12 1.04 0.65
N ASN A 45 -5.93 1.85 -0.04
CA ASN A 45 -7.39 1.64 -0.06
C ASN A 45 -7.76 0.39 -0.85
N LYS A 46 -7.12 0.11 -1.99
CA LYS A 46 -7.32 -1.17 -2.71
C LYS A 46 -6.94 -2.37 -1.85
N ALA A 47 -5.82 -2.27 -1.12
CA ALA A 47 -5.39 -3.30 -0.18
C ALA A 47 -6.43 -3.53 0.95
N TYR A 48 -7.23 -2.51 1.30
CA TYR A 48 -8.31 -2.64 2.27
C TYR A 48 -9.46 -3.47 1.70
N ASP A 49 -9.85 -3.20 0.46
CA ASP A 49 -10.89 -3.96 -0.23
C ASP A 49 -10.47 -5.43 -0.42
N GLU A 50 -9.16 -5.66 -0.63
CA GLU A 50 -8.53 -6.98 -0.72
C GLU A 50 -8.27 -7.66 0.64
N ARG A 51 -8.59 -6.98 1.75
CA ARG A 51 -8.42 -7.48 3.14
C ARG A 51 -6.98 -7.88 3.46
N GLU A 52 -6.01 -7.12 2.97
CA GLU A 52 -4.58 -7.36 3.17
C GLU A 52 -4.19 -7.22 4.65
N ARG A 53 -3.52 -8.25 5.20
CA ARG A 53 -3.11 -8.31 6.62
C ARG A 53 -2.15 -7.18 7.01
N GLN A 54 -1.37 -6.69 6.06
CA GLN A 54 -0.36 -5.64 6.24
C GLN A 54 -0.98 -4.32 6.73
N LEU A 55 -2.27 -4.10 6.51
CA LEU A 55 -2.96 -2.91 6.98
C LEU A 55 -3.10 -2.83 8.50
N LEU A 56 -2.95 -3.95 9.22
CA LEU A 56 -2.96 -3.95 10.68
C LEU A 56 -1.76 -3.20 11.29
N GLU A 57 -0.72 -2.94 10.49
CA GLU A 57 0.51 -2.29 10.93
C GLU A 57 0.62 -0.81 10.52
N LEU A 58 -0.45 -0.20 9.98
CA LEU A 58 -0.43 1.16 9.42
C LEU A 58 0.14 2.23 10.36
N LYS A 59 -0.11 2.13 11.68
CA LYS A 59 0.38 3.12 12.66
C LYS A 59 1.84 2.90 13.09
N VAL A 60 2.38 1.70 12.90
CA VAL A 60 3.71 1.32 13.42
C VAL A 60 4.76 1.21 12.32
N THR A 61 4.37 0.89 11.08
CA THR A 61 5.31 0.81 9.97
C THR A 61 5.78 2.20 9.54
N LYS A 62 7.08 2.49 9.73
CA LYS A 62 7.71 3.78 9.35
C LYS A 62 7.60 4.14 7.86
N ARG A 63 7.36 3.16 7.01
CA ARG A 63 7.16 3.38 5.56
C ARG A 63 6.03 4.37 5.29
N TRP A 64 5.04 4.48 6.19
CA TRP A 64 3.87 5.33 6.02
C TRP A 64 4.02 6.72 6.64
N ASP A 65 5.17 7.05 7.23
CA ASP A 65 5.36 8.30 7.97
C ASP A 65 5.09 9.54 7.09
N PHE A 66 5.44 9.48 5.80
CA PHE A 66 5.25 10.60 4.86
C PHE A 66 3.78 10.85 4.45
N VAL A 67 2.87 9.92 4.76
CA VAL A 67 1.42 10.05 4.50
C VAL A 67 0.59 10.10 5.79
N ARG A 68 1.23 9.96 6.96
CA ARG A 68 0.57 9.79 8.26
C ARG A 68 -0.38 10.95 8.62
N ASP A 69 -0.04 12.17 8.19
CA ASP A 69 -0.86 13.36 8.42
C ASP A 69 -1.95 13.60 7.37
N ASP A 70 -1.95 12.85 6.27
CA ASP A 70 -2.96 12.98 5.22
C ASP A 70 -4.34 12.53 5.73
N PRO A 71 -5.40 13.36 5.58
CA PRO A 71 -6.76 12.99 6.02
C PRO A 71 -7.25 11.66 5.44
N ARG A 72 -6.88 11.33 4.20
CA ARG A 72 -7.26 10.07 3.54
C ARG A 72 -6.60 8.85 4.20
N PHE A 73 -5.37 9.01 4.69
CA PHE A 73 -4.67 7.96 5.43
C PHE A 73 -5.29 7.75 6.82
N LYS A 74 -5.62 8.84 7.52
CA LYS A 74 -6.31 8.78 8.82
C LYS A 74 -7.67 8.09 8.71
N GLU A 75 -8.43 8.39 7.66
CA GLU A 75 -9.69 7.71 7.38
C GLU A 75 -9.52 6.22 7.11
N LEU A 76 -8.48 5.82 6.37
CA LEU A 76 -8.16 4.42 6.17
C LEU A 76 -7.85 3.70 7.50
N VAL A 77 -7.02 4.29 8.37
CA VAL A 77 -6.70 3.74 9.69
C VAL A 77 -7.97 3.52 10.51
N ARG A 78 -8.90 4.48 10.48
CA ARG A 78 -10.21 4.38 11.12
C ARG A 78 -11.06 3.24 10.55
N ARG A 79 -11.11 3.09 9.22
CA ARG A 79 -11.84 2.01 8.53
C ARG A 79 -11.28 0.62 8.83
N VAL A 80 -9.96 0.50 9.06
CA VAL A 80 -9.31 -0.75 9.51
C VAL A 80 -9.67 -1.06 10.96
N GLY A 81 -10.08 -0.06 11.76
CA GLY A 81 -10.45 -0.22 13.16
C GLY A 81 -9.26 -0.22 14.11
N ILE A 82 -8.15 0.43 13.73
CA ILE A 82 -6.98 0.56 14.60
C ILE A 82 -7.26 1.67 15.62
N PRO A 83 -7.20 1.39 16.93
CA PRO A 83 -7.46 2.40 17.96
C PRO A 83 -6.44 3.55 17.92
N GLU A 84 -6.89 4.73 18.36
CA GLU A 84 -6.08 5.94 18.60
C GLU A 84 -4.96 5.69 19.61
#